data_AF-A0A147BG30-F1
#
_entry.id   AF-A0A147BG30-F1
#
_cell.length_a   1.000
_cell.length_b   1.000
_cell.length_c   1.000
_cell.angle_alpha   90.00
_cell.angle_beta   90.00
_cell.angle_gamma   90.00
#
_symmetry.space_group_name_H-M   'P 1'
#
loop_
_entity.id
_entity.type
_entity.pdbx_description
1 polymer ?
#
loop_
_entity_poly.entity_id
_entity_poly.type
_entity_poly.pdbx_seq_one_letter_code
_entity_poly.pdbx_strand_id
1 'polypeptide(L)'
;MASQAGPVTLFWIESGHSTSRAVTLVQPAGVTDREFPSNFFIKNKAVKPSVRVCKDTLSMGQLRQIVTAGIRTTNLKVEHATMFLYKFGLNLRGKLQEDWTSYGVRIGSKYDEITPWDIIDVQISTTVDPPAATTEPVTPMSDRALFGYLVFVYRVLTVKDRGTVQYRNNVQGKLAALLLTPPFSAPSADFSGAGGSYSGWYLNHTYLGMVAALDMFFHRFPMNELAPARTGTMPSRFRDCAVQTALMQLMKTAGLSLEKLYLWIFVGVVAHDAVAIMKSGEEMHLAHSYAPYLSDLRLVQKSPYSAASNCALHTWLHTLGSLLLSERSLNARHISDFQFDKIAQNVLLLAFA
;
A
#
# COMPACT_ATOMS: atom_id res chain seq x y z
N MET A 1 13.97 22.60 6.06
CA MET A 1 14.89 22.74 7.21
C MET A 1 14.08 23.29 8.37
N ALA A 2 13.63 22.42 9.28
CA ALA A 2 13.11 22.92 10.55
C ALA A 2 14.31 23.55 11.28
N SER A 3 14.25 24.85 11.59
CA SER A 3 15.22 25.43 12.50
C SER A 3 15.11 24.64 13.80
N GLN A 4 16.14 23.86 14.14
CA GLN A 4 16.32 23.44 15.51
C GLN A 4 16.59 24.73 16.29
N ALA A 5 15.52 25.33 16.84
CA ALA A 5 15.67 26.41 17.77
C ALA A 5 16.56 25.88 18.89
N GLY A 6 17.71 26.51 19.07
CA GLY A 6 18.62 26.19 20.17
C GLY A 6 17.89 26.30 21.51
N PRO A 7 18.44 25.72 22.58
CA PRO A 7 17.83 25.78 23.90
C PRO A 7 17.45 27.22 24.27
N VAL A 8 16.15 27.47 24.47
CA VAL A 8 15.67 28.76 24.95
C VAL A 8 15.75 28.73 26.47
N THR A 9 16.54 29.63 27.03
CA THR A 9 16.58 29.87 28.48
C THR A 9 15.44 30.81 28.83
N LEU A 10 14.50 30.34 29.64
CA LEU A 10 13.47 31.20 30.24
C LEU A 10 13.77 31.40 31.73
N PHE A 11 13.51 32.62 32.20
CA PHE A 11 13.37 32.88 33.64
C PHE A 11 11.91 32.63 34.00
N TRP A 12 11.66 31.61 34.82
CA TRP A 12 10.32 31.31 35.29
C TRP A 12 9.89 32.39 36.29
N ILE A 13 8.82 33.12 35.98
CA ILE A 13 8.21 34.09 36.87
C ILE A 13 6.86 33.50 37.30
N GLU A 14 6.84 32.81 38.43
CA GLU A 14 5.62 32.66 39.21
C GLU A 14 5.40 33.94 40.01
N SER A 15 4.15 34.38 40.15
CA SER A 15 3.79 35.49 41.02
C SER A 15 4.19 35.17 42.47
N GLY A 16 5.37 35.63 42.88
CA GLY A 16 5.85 35.59 44.27
C GLY A 16 7.20 34.92 44.53
N HIS A 17 7.76 34.14 43.59
CA HIS A 17 9.03 33.43 43.81
C HIS A 17 9.94 33.46 42.57
N SER A 18 10.91 34.39 42.54
CA SER A 18 12.01 34.35 41.56
C SER A 18 13.08 33.36 42.04
N THR A 19 13.31 32.28 41.30
CA THR A 19 14.53 31.47 41.49
C THR A 19 15.56 31.92 40.46
N SER A 20 16.81 32.13 40.89
CA SER A 20 17.94 32.55 40.06
C SER A 20 18.48 31.44 39.13
N ARG A 21 17.71 30.36 38.93
CA ARG A 21 18.18 29.16 38.25
C ARG A 21 17.66 29.14 36.82
N ALA A 22 18.58 29.20 35.86
CA ALA A 22 18.28 29.05 34.45
C ALA A 22 17.68 27.65 34.18
N VAL A 23 16.55 27.61 33.49
CA VAL A 23 15.93 26.37 33.00
C VAL A 23 16.11 26.30 31.48
N THR A 24 16.71 25.19 31.03
CA THR A 24 16.88 24.88 29.62
C THR A 24 15.66 24.11 29.13
N LEU A 25 14.86 24.71 28.25
CA LEU A 25 13.81 23.98 27.57
C LEU A 25 14.43 23.07 26.50
N VAL A 26 14.27 21.77 26.68
CA VAL A 26 14.68 20.76 25.70
C VAL A 26 13.42 20.17 25.10
N GLN A 27 13.22 20.38 23.79
CA GLN A 27 12.20 19.64 23.07
C GLN A 27 12.70 18.20 22.86
N PRO A 28 11.92 17.17 23.22
CA PRO A 28 12.29 15.80 22.90
C PRO A 28 12.54 15.66 21.39
N ALA A 29 13.59 14.95 21.00
CA ALA A 29 13.87 14.70 19.60
C ALA A 29 12.67 14.01 18.94
N GLY A 30 12.00 14.70 18.01
CA GLY A 30 10.97 14.10 17.19
C GLY A 30 11.60 13.06 16.28
N VAL A 31 11.06 11.84 16.26
CA VAL A 31 11.59 10.76 15.41
C VAL A 31 10.91 10.79 14.04
N THR A 32 11.74 10.49 13.03
CA THR A 32 11.53 10.16 11.60
C THR A 32 11.46 11.30 10.59
N ASP A 33 12.59 11.46 9.90
CA ASP A 33 12.62 11.96 8.53
C ASP A 33 11.73 11.10 7.62
N ARG A 34 11.12 11.75 6.63
CA ARG A 34 10.32 11.09 5.60
C ARG A 34 11.24 10.29 4.67
N GLU A 35 10.96 9.00 4.52
CA GLU A 35 11.67 8.15 3.57
C GLU A 35 10.94 8.19 2.23
N PHE A 36 11.65 8.46 1.15
CA PHE A 36 11.08 8.50 -0.19
C PHE A 36 11.54 7.32 -1.03
N PRO A 37 10.71 6.80 -1.96
CA PRO A 37 11.10 5.66 -2.78
C PRO A 37 12.35 5.91 -3.62
N SER A 38 12.60 7.13 -4.09
CA SER A 38 13.83 7.47 -4.82
C SER A 38 15.10 7.11 -4.02
N ASN A 39 15.08 7.26 -2.69
CA ASN A 39 16.22 6.94 -1.83
C ASN A 39 16.59 5.45 -1.91
N PHE A 40 15.60 4.56 -2.04
CA PHE A 40 15.83 3.13 -2.21
C PHE A 40 16.62 2.86 -3.50
N PHE A 41 16.19 3.43 -4.62
CA PHE A 41 16.83 3.17 -5.91
C PHE A 41 18.20 3.84 -6.02
N ILE A 42 18.39 5.02 -5.42
CA ILE A 42 19.72 5.66 -5.34
C ILE A 42 20.67 4.78 -4.54
N LYS A 43 20.26 4.35 -3.33
CA LYS A 43 21.09 3.54 -2.43
C LYS A 43 21.45 2.19 -3.04
N ASN A 44 20.50 1.56 -3.75
CA ASN A 44 20.67 0.23 -4.32
C ASN A 44 21.06 0.24 -5.80
N LYS A 45 21.46 1.40 -6.37
CA LYS A 45 21.94 1.53 -7.77
C LYS A 45 20.92 1.07 -8.82
N ALA A 46 19.67 1.50 -8.69
CA ALA A 46 18.57 1.21 -9.62
C ALA A 46 18.38 -0.30 -9.90
N VAL A 47 18.44 -1.12 -8.84
CA VAL A 47 18.06 -2.54 -8.90
C VAL A 47 16.58 -2.73 -8.59
N LYS A 48 16.01 -3.82 -9.11
CA LYS A 48 14.62 -4.24 -8.83
C LYS A 48 14.47 -4.60 -7.34
N PRO A 49 13.32 -4.29 -6.71
CA PRO A 49 13.03 -4.75 -5.35
C PRO A 49 13.02 -6.28 -5.28
N SER A 50 13.63 -6.86 -4.25
CA SER A 50 13.76 -8.32 -4.14
C SER A 50 12.76 -8.96 -3.18
N VAL A 51 12.31 -10.16 -3.51
CA VAL A 51 11.53 -11.04 -2.61
C VAL A 51 12.19 -12.41 -2.53
N ARG A 52 11.95 -13.16 -1.44
CA ARG A 52 12.53 -14.49 -1.24
C ARG A 52 11.46 -15.56 -1.11
N VAL A 53 11.51 -16.56 -1.97
CA VAL A 53 10.65 -17.75 -1.93
C VAL A 53 11.43 -18.90 -1.29
N CYS A 54 10.74 -19.83 -0.63
CA CYS A 54 11.38 -21.04 -0.12
C CYS A 54 11.95 -21.89 -1.28
N LYS A 55 12.63 -22.97 -0.93
CA LYS A 55 13.27 -23.87 -1.90
C LYS A 55 12.24 -24.52 -2.81
N ASP A 56 12.53 -24.49 -4.11
CA ASP A 56 11.66 -25.06 -5.12
C ASP A 56 11.86 -26.59 -5.24
N THR A 57 11.25 -27.34 -4.33
CA THR A 57 11.28 -28.81 -4.33
C THR A 57 9.94 -29.46 -4.70
N LEU A 58 8.86 -28.68 -4.74
CA LEU A 58 7.50 -29.19 -4.93
C LEU A 58 7.04 -28.99 -6.37
N SER A 59 6.49 -30.03 -6.98
CA SER A 59 5.85 -29.92 -8.29
C SER A 59 4.56 -29.08 -8.23
N MET A 60 4.11 -28.56 -9.37
CA MET A 60 2.83 -27.85 -9.46
C MET A 60 1.64 -28.72 -9.02
N GLY A 61 1.66 -30.02 -9.32
CA GLY A 61 0.61 -30.95 -8.88
C GLY A 61 0.55 -31.10 -7.37
N GLN A 62 1.72 -31.23 -6.71
CA GLN A 62 1.81 -31.26 -5.24
C GLN A 62 1.35 -29.93 -4.64
N LEU A 63 1.82 -28.79 -5.17
CA LEU A 63 1.39 -27.48 -4.68
C LEU A 63 -0.13 -27.30 -4.81
N ARG A 64 -0.74 -27.75 -5.91
CA ARG A 64 -2.19 -27.68 -6.10
C ARG A 64 -2.95 -28.45 -5.01
N GLN A 65 -2.48 -29.65 -4.66
CA GLN A 65 -3.05 -30.44 -3.56
C GLN A 65 -2.89 -29.74 -2.22
N ILE A 66 -1.66 -29.32 -1.89
CA ILE A 66 -1.31 -28.67 -0.61
C ILE A 66 -2.09 -27.38 -0.42
N VAL A 67 -2.14 -26.53 -1.44
CA VAL A 67 -2.85 -25.25 -1.41
C VAL A 67 -4.36 -25.49 -1.29
N THR A 68 -4.92 -26.43 -2.07
CA THR A 68 -6.36 -26.74 -1.96
C THR A 68 -6.72 -27.27 -0.57
N ALA A 69 -5.93 -28.18 -0.01
CA ALA A 69 -6.15 -28.73 1.33
C ALA A 69 -6.00 -27.64 2.40
N GLY A 70 -4.99 -26.77 2.28
CA GLY A 70 -4.76 -25.65 3.19
C GLY A 70 -5.87 -24.59 3.13
N ILE A 71 -6.50 -24.39 1.98
CA ILE A 71 -7.69 -23.51 1.85
C ILE A 71 -8.88 -24.14 2.56
N ARG A 72 -9.20 -25.42 2.30
CA ARG A 72 -10.34 -26.10 2.94
C ARG A 72 -10.23 -26.19 4.45
N THR A 73 -9.02 -26.46 4.96
CA THR A 73 -8.75 -26.53 6.40
C THR A 73 -8.48 -25.16 7.03
N THR A 74 -8.48 -24.08 6.23
CA THR A 74 -8.14 -22.71 6.66
C THR A 74 -6.78 -22.61 7.39
N ASN A 75 -5.81 -23.46 7.03
CA ASN A 75 -4.46 -23.54 7.64
C ASN A 75 -3.33 -23.53 6.58
N LEU A 76 -3.56 -22.88 5.45
CA LEU A 76 -2.54 -22.69 4.42
C LEU A 76 -1.38 -21.82 4.93
N LYS A 77 -0.15 -22.33 4.79
CA LYS A 77 1.08 -21.58 5.07
C LYS A 77 1.42 -20.64 3.92
N VAL A 78 1.91 -19.44 4.26
CA VAL A 78 2.22 -18.38 3.27
C VAL A 78 3.32 -18.79 2.31
N GLU A 79 4.24 -19.65 2.74
CA GLU A 79 5.33 -20.20 1.93
C GLU A 79 4.78 -21.06 0.78
N HIS A 80 3.78 -21.91 1.04
CA HIS A 80 3.11 -22.69 -0.01
C HIS A 80 2.32 -21.79 -0.96
N ALA A 81 1.65 -20.76 -0.44
CA ALA A 81 0.92 -19.79 -1.25
C ALA A 81 1.85 -19.00 -2.18
N THR A 82 2.94 -18.46 -1.66
CA THR A 82 3.94 -17.69 -2.43
C THR A 82 4.69 -18.56 -3.44
N MET A 83 5.02 -19.81 -3.10
CA MET A 83 5.60 -20.76 -4.04
C MET A 83 4.63 -21.09 -5.19
N PHE A 84 3.34 -21.33 -4.88
CA PHE A 84 2.33 -21.54 -5.91
C PHE A 84 2.19 -20.31 -6.81
N LEU A 85 2.06 -19.11 -6.22
CA LEU A 85 1.97 -17.86 -6.97
C LEU A 85 3.18 -17.68 -7.89
N TYR A 86 4.39 -17.89 -7.38
CA TYR A 86 5.63 -17.81 -8.16
C TYR A 86 5.57 -18.70 -9.40
N LYS A 87 5.36 -20.01 -9.22
CA LYS A 87 5.32 -20.94 -10.35
C LYS A 87 4.17 -20.66 -11.32
N PHE A 88 3.00 -20.28 -10.82
CA PHE A 88 1.89 -19.89 -11.68
C PHE A 88 2.22 -18.63 -12.50
N GLY A 89 2.81 -17.62 -11.85
CA GLY A 89 3.18 -16.36 -12.48
C GLY A 89 4.28 -16.47 -13.54
N LEU A 90 5.11 -17.53 -13.49
CA LEU A 90 6.06 -17.86 -14.56
C LEU A 90 5.38 -18.19 -15.90
N ASN A 91 4.06 -18.42 -15.93
CA ASN A 91 3.29 -18.65 -17.15
C ASN A 91 2.47 -17.43 -17.59
N LEU A 92 2.45 -16.36 -16.79
CA LEU A 92 1.79 -15.12 -17.17
C LEU A 92 2.65 -14.37 -18.19
N ARG A 93 2.01 -13.86 -19.24
CA ARG A 93 2.69 -13.16 -20.33
C ARG A 93 1.99 -11.83 -20.63
N GLY A 94 2.80 -10.81 -20.88
CA GLY A 94 2.36 -9.51 -21.36
C GLY A 94 3.40 -8.94 -22.32
N LYS A 95 2.98 -8.56 -23.53
CA LYS A 95 3.87 -7.99 -24.54
C LYS A 95 3.89 -6.47 -24.46
N LEU A 96 5.07 -5.90 -24.21
CA LEU A 96 5.24 -4.45 -24.08
C LEU A 96 5.05 -3.73 -25.42
N GLN A 97 4.36 -2.60 -25.38
CA GLN A 97 4.16 -1.72 -26.54
C GLN A 97 5.17 -0.57 -26.61
N GLU A 98 5.87 -0.31 -25.52
CA GLU A 98 6.88 0.73 -25.33
C GLU A 98 7.81 0.31 -24.19
N ASP A 99 8.97 0.97 -24.08
CA ASP A 99 9.91 0.73 -22.99
C ASP A 99 9.25 0.97 -21.63
N TRP A 100 9.57 0.13 -20.66
CA TRP A 100 9.07 0.26 -19.29
C TRP A 100 10.24 0.49 -18.33
N THR A 101 10.33 1.73 -17.84
CA THR A 101 11.36 2.16 -16.87
C THR A 101 10.73 2.87 -15.68
N SER A 102 11.32 2.73 -14.49
CA SER A 102 10.94 3.46 -13.28
C SER A 102 12.13 3.60 -12.34
N TYR A 103 12.40 4.81 -11.85
CA TYR A 103 13.56 5.16 -11.02
C TYR A 103 14.92 4.71 -11.59
N GLY A 104 15.06 4.76 -12.92
CA GLY A 104 16.24 4.28 -13.64
C GLY A 104 16.33 2.75 -13.78
N VAL A 105 15.42 1.99 -13.17
CA VAL A 105 15.30 0.54 -13.37
C VAL A 105 14.63 0.28 -14.71
N ARG A 106 15.26 -0.51 -15.58
CA ARG A 106 14.61 -1.05 -16.78
C ARG A 106 13.87 -2.34 -16.42
N ILE A 107 12.54 -2.31 -16.53
CA ILE A 107 11.68 -3.47 -16.30
C ILE A 107 11.67 -4.34 -17.57
N GLY A 108 11.47 -3.72 -18.73
CA GLY A 108 11.52 -4.37 -20.04
C GLY A 108 11.58 -3.35 -21.17
N SER A 109 11.97 -3.81 -22.35
CA SER A 109 12.06 -2.99 -23.57
C SER A 109 10.79 -3.16 -24.41
N LYS A 110 10.57 -2.25 -25.34
CA LYS A 110 9.49 -2.34 -26.32
C LYS A 110 9.53 -3.70 -27.02
N TYR A 111 8.35 -4.34 -27.10
CA TYR A 111 8.12 -5.68 -27.66
C TYR A 111 8.65 -6.87 -26.86
N ASP A 112 9.33 -6.66 -25.73
CA ASP A 112 9.65 -7.76 -24.82
C ASP A 112 8.36 -8.41 -24.31
N GLU A 113 8.40 -9.73 -24.19
CA GLU A 113 7.38 -10.50 -23.51
C GLU A 113 7.81 -10.70 -22.06
N ILE A 114 7.08 -10.10 -21.12
CA ILE A 114 7.43 -10.09 -19.71
C ILE A 114 6.37 -10.80 -18.86
N THR A 115 6.81 -11.17 -17.67
CA THR A 115 6.03 -11.75 -16.58
C THR A 115 5.94 -10.74 -15.41
N PRO A 116 5.07 -10.96 -14.42
CA PRO A 116 5.09 -10.16 -13.20
C PRO A 116 6.42 -10.24 -12.46
N TRP A 117 7.19 -11.31 -12.64
CA TRP A 117 8.48 -11.52 -12.00
C TRP A 117 9.62 -10.77 -12.69
N ASP A 118 9.37 -10.11 -13.82
CA ASP A 118 10.31 -9.14 -14.38
C ASP A 118 10.21 -7.78 -13.68
N ILE A 119 9.21 -7.55 -12.83
CA ILE A 119 9.04 -6.32 -12.04
C ILE A 119 9.85 -6.36 -10.74
N ILE A 120 10.15 -7.54 -10.21
CA ILE A 120 10.84 -7.74 -8.93
C ILE A 120 11.95 -8.80 -9.07
N ASP A 121 12.96 -8.78 -8.21
CA ASP A 121 13.96 -9.86 -8.17
C ASP A 121 13.46 -11.00 -7.27
N VAL A 122 13.08 -12.13 -7.85
CA VAL A 122 12.59 -13.30 -7.10
C VAL A 122 13.74 -14.25 -6.80
N GLN A 123 14.17 -14.28 -5.54
CA GLN A 123 15.25 -15.14 -5.07
C GLN A 123 14.70 -16.44 -4.49
N ILE A 124 15.04 -17.57 -5.11
CA ILE A 124 14.71 -18.90 -4.58
C ILE A 124 15.74 -19.25 -3.50
N SER A 125 15.28 -19.54 -2.28
CA SER A 125 16.14 -19.99 -1.20
C SER A 125 16.70 -21.37 -1.48
N THR A 126 18.00 -21.59 -1.27
CA THR A 126 18.63 -22.91 -1.38
C THR A 126 18.60 -23.70 -0.08
N THR A 127 18.35 -23.04 1.05
CA THR A 127 18.49 -23.60 2.40
C THR A 127 17.18 -23.73 3.18
N VAL A 128 16.12 -23.03 2.76
CA VAL A 128 14.85 -23.00 3.49
C VAL A 128 13.85 -23.90 2.77
N ASP A 129 13.64 -25.10 3.29
CA ASP A 129 12.63 -26.02 2.77
C ASP A 129 11.20 -25.47 3.00
N PRO A 130 10.25 -25.82 2.12
CA PRO A 130 8.83 -25.57 2.37
C PRO A 130 8.39 -26.19 3.71
N PRO A 131 7.49 -25.54 4.46
CA PRO A 131 6.98 -26.09 5.71
C PRO A 131 6.21 -27.39 5.49
N ALA A 132 5.97 -28.15 6.56
CA ALA A 132 5.13 -29.34 6.48
C ALA A 132 3.76 -29.01 5.88
N ALA A 133 3.31 -29.85 4.96
CA ALA A 133 2.07 -29.66 4.23
C ALA A 133 0.88 -30.36 4.88
N THR A 134 -0.32 -29.83 4.65
CA THR A 134 -1.56 -30.55 4.95
C THR A 134 -1.69 -31.72 3.97
N THR A 135 -1.87 -32.94 4.50
CA THR A 135 -1.89 -34.19 3.71
C THR A 135 -3.30 -34.72 3.45
N GLU A 136 -4.34 -33.92 3.71
CA GLU A 136 -5.72 -34.35 3.51
C GLU A 136 -6.01 -34.65 2.01
N PRO A 137 -6.58 -35.83 1.69
CA PRO A 137 -6.98 -36.15 0.34
C PRO A 137 -8.06 -35.18 -0.14
N VAL A 138 -7.75 -34.39 -1.16
CA VAL A 138 -8.64 -33.37 -1.68
C VAL A 138 -8.66 -33.36 -3.19
N THR A 139 -9.84 -33.21 -3.80
CA THR A 139 -9.95 -32.90 -5.22
C THR A 139 -9.37 -31.52 -5.48
N PRO A 140 -8.25 -31.39 -6.20
CA PRO A 140 -7.55 -30.12 -6.33
C PRO A 140 -8.35 -29.11 -7.16
N MET A 141 -8.37 -27.85 -6.75
CA MET A 141 -8.92 -26.76 -7.57
C MET A 141 -8.02 -26.50 -8.79
N SER A 142 -8.56 -25.85 -9.83
CA SER A 142 -7.77 -25.45 -11.00
C SER A 142 -6.69 -24.42 -10.63
N ASP A 143 -5.63 -24.33 -11.44
CA ASP A 143 -4.54 -23.38 -11.16
C ASP A 143 -5.03 -21.92 -11.15
N ARG A 144 -5.95 -21.58 -12.06
CA ARG A 144 -6.56 -20.25 -12.12
C ARG A 144 -7.43 -19.98 -10.89
N ALA A 145 -8.22 -20.95 -10.43
CA ALA A 145 -9.01 -20.84 -9.21
C ALA A 145 -8.13 -20.54 -7.98
N LEU A 146 -7.06 -21.32 -7.82
CA LEU A 146 -6.10 -21.13 -6.73
C LEU A 146 -5.42 -19.76 -6.82
N PHE A 147 -4.96 -19.37 -8.01
CA PHE A 147 -4.37 -18.06 -8.23
C PHE A 147 -5.31 -16.92 -7.82
N GLY A 148 -6.56 -16.95 -8.30
CA GLY A 148 -7.58 -15.97 -7.94
C GLY A 148 -7.82 -15.91 -6.44
N TYR A 149 -7.96 -17.06 -5.78
CA TYR A 149 -8.17 -17.15 -4.34
C TYR A 149 -7.03 -16.51 -3.56
N LEU A 150 -5.78 -16.93 -3.83
CA LEU A 150 -4.59 -16.47 -3.11
C LEU A 150 -4.36 -14.96 -3.26
N VAL A 151 -4.69 -14.41 -4.43
CA VAL A 151 -4.64 -12.97 -4.68
C VAL A 151 -5.77 -12.23 -3.94
N PHE A 152 -6.98 -12.79 -3.91
CA PHE A 152 -8.14 -12.18 -3.26
C PHE A 152 -8.02 -12.17 -1.73
N VAL A 153 -7.30 -13.13 -1.13
CA VAL A 153 -6.96 -13.11 0.30
C VAL A 153 -6.33 -11.77 0.70
N TYR A 154 -5.47 -11.17 -0.13
CA TYR A 154 -4.88 -9.87 0.19
C TYR A 154 -5.95 -8.80 0.46
N ARG A 155 -6.98 -8.71 -0.39
CA ARG A 155 -8.07 -7.76 -0.17
C ARG A 155 -8.88 -8.09 1.08
N VAL A 156 -9.14 -9.37 1.35
CA VAL A 156 -9.81 -9.81 2.59
C VAL A 156 -9.03 -9.33 3.82
N LEU A 157 -7.70 -9.44 3.81
CA LEU A 157 -6.84 -8.94 4.88
C LEU A 157 -6.86 -7.42 4.98
N THR A 158 -6.84 -6.69 3.86
CA THR A 158 -6.86 -5.21 3.87
C THR A 158 -8.15 -4.63 4.45
N VAL A 159 -9.29 -5.29 4.26
CA VAL A 159 -10.59 -4.84 4.80
C VAL A 159 -10.87 -5.35 6.21
N LYS A 160 -10.07 -6.31 6.71
CA LYS A 160 -10.24 -6.87 8.05
C LYS A 160 -10.31 -5.77 9.12
N ASP A 161 -9.38 -4.83 9.08
CA ASP A 161 -9.27 -3.76 10.08
C ASP A 161 -9.89 -2.43 9.61
N ARG A 162 -10.51 -2.43 8.42
CA ARG A 162 -11.03 -1.25 7.74
C ARG A 162 -12.52 -1.43 7.43
N GLY A 163 -13.37 -0.83 8.26
CA GLY A 163 -14.81 -0.70 8.01
C GLY A 163 -15.70 -1.56 8.91
N THR A 164 -17.00 -1.46 8.70
CA THR A 164 -18.02 -2.21 9.44
C THR A 164 -18.01 -3.68 9.06
N VAL A 165 -18.56 -4.55 9.92
CA VAL A 165 -18.76 -5.98 9.62
C VAL A 165 -19.48 -6.16 8.27
N GLN A 166 -20.50 -5.34 8.01
CA GLN A 166 -21.26 -5.35 6.77
C GLN A 166 -20.39 -5.04 5.54
N TYR A 167 -19.51 -4.04 5.60
CA TYR A 167 -18.59 -3.73 4.51
C TYR A 167 -17.65 -4.91 4.20
N ARG A 168 -17.11 -5.55 5.25
CA ARG A 168 -16.24 -6.73 5.09
C ARG A 168 -16.97 -7.88 4.40
N ASN A 169 -18.19 -8.19 4.84
CA ASN A 169 -19.02 -9.23 4.26
C ASN A 169 -19.36 -8.93 2.79
N ASN A 170 -19.69 -7.67 2.47
CA ASN A 170 -19.97 -7.25 1.10
C ASN A 170 -18.77 -7.43 0.17
N VAL A 171 -17.56 -7.09 0.64
CA VAL A 171 -16.32 -7.28 -0.13
C VAL A 171 -16.04 -8.77 -0.33
N GLN A 172 -16.13 -9.59 0.71
CA GLN A 172 -15.93 -11.03 0.61
C GLN A 172 -16.94 -11.68 -0.35
N GLY A 173 -18.22 -11.29 -0.28
CA GLY A 173 -19.25 -11.78 -1.20
C GLY A 173 -18.97 -11.43 -2.66
N LYS A 174 -18.51 -10.21 -2.95
CA LYS A 174 -18.09 -9.80 -4.30
C LYS A 174 -16.89 -10.59 -4.81
N LEU A 175 -15.90 -10.86 -3.95
CA LEU A 175 -14.73 -11.67 -4.31
C LEU A 175 -15.11 -13.13 -4.56
N ALA A 176 -15.99 -13.70 -3.75
CA ALA A 176 -16.50 -15.05 -3.94
C ALA A 176 -17.28 -15.15 -5.27
N ALA A 177 -18.15 -14.18 -5.56
CA ALA A 177 -18.88 -14.14 -6.84
C ALA A 177 -17.93 -14.09 -8.06
N LEU A 178 -16.83 -13.33 -7.97
CA LEU A 178 -15.82 -13.31 -9.03
C LEU A 178 -15.11 -14.65 -9.21
N LEU A 179 -14.81 -15.36 -8.11
CA LEU A 179 -14.21 -16.70 -8.19
C LEU A 179 -15.11 -17.71 -8.89
N LEU A 180 -16.44 -17.59 -8.79
CA LEU A 180 -17.38 -18.47 -9.47
C LEU A 180 -17.34 -18.30 -11.00
N THR A 181 -17.03 -17.10 -11.48
CA THR A 181 -17.06 -16.76 -12.90
C THR A 181 -15.73 -17.06 -13.61
N PRO A 182 -15.72 -17.27 -14.95
CA PRO A 182 -14.50 -17.29 -15.74
C PRO A 182 -13.67 -16.01 -15.54
N PRO A 183 -12.33 -16.09 -15.50
CA PRO A 183 -11.49 -17.25 -15.83
C PRO A 183 -11.19 -18.19 -14.63
N PHE A 184 -11.74 -17.94 -13.44
CA PHE A 184 -11.36 -18.65 -12.21
C PHE A 184 -12.17 -19.93 -12.00
N SER A 185 -13.49 -19.87 -12.17
CA SER A 185 -14.42 -21.02 -12.14
C SER A 185 -14.24 -21.93 -10.92
N ALA A 186 -14.31 -21.37 -9.71
CA ALA A 186 -14.09 -22.03 -8.42
C ALA A 186 -15.40 -22.11 -7.59
N PRO A 187 -16.30 -23.08 -7.85
CA PRO A 187 -17.66 -23.12 -7.31
C PRO A 187 -17.77 -23.29 -5.77
N SER A 188 -16.71 -23.74 -5.11
CA SER A 188 -16.69 -24.07 -3.68
C SER A 188 -15.73 -23.20 -2.85
N ALA A 189 -15.22 -22.11 -3.42
CA ALA A 189 -14.30 -21.23 -2.71
C ALA A 189 -15.06 -20.10 -2.00
N ASP A 190 -14.91 -20.01 -0.68
CA ASP A 190 -15.35 -18.86 0.12
C ASP A 190 -14.21 -18.33 0.99
N PHE A 191 -14.39 -17.13 1.55
CA PHE A 191 -13.38 -16.46 2.37
C PHE A 191 -13.70 -16.49 3.87
N SER A 192 -14.59 -17.39 4.29
CA SER A 192 -14.92 -17.56 5.70
C SER A 192 -13.67 -17.97 6.48
N GLY A 193 -13.44 -17.34 7.64
CA GLY A 193 -12.24 -17.60 8.46
C GLY A 193 -10.90 -17.06 7.90
N ALA A 194 -10.77 -16.81 6.60
CA ALA A 194 -9.52 -16.39 5.95
C ALA A 194 -8.91 -15.11 6.57
N GLY A 195 -9.76 -14.14 6.95
CA GLY A 195 -9.31 -12.91 7.61
C GLY A 195 -8.65 -13.13 8.97
N GLY A 196 -9.05 -14.18 9.69
CA GLY A 196 -8.42 -14.59 10.95
C GLY A 196 -7.14 -15.38 10.68
N SER A 197 -7.29 -16.51 9.99
CA SER A 197 -6.25 -17.53 9.84
C SER A 197 -5.05 -17.06 9.01
N TYR A 198 -5.25 -16.18 8.04
CA TYR A 198 -4.17 -15.68 7.17
C TYR A 198 -3.68 -14.29 7.57
N SER A 199 -4.05 -13.78 8.74
CA SER A 199 -3.67 -12.44 9.21
C SER A 199 -2.18 -12.15 9.15
N GLY A 200 -1.33 -13.14 9.45
CA GLY A 200 0.13 -13.02 9.37
C GLY A 200 0.67 -12.76 7.95
N TRP A 201 -0.09 -13.08 6.89
CA TRP A 201 0.33 -12.84 5.51
C TRP A 201 0.44 -11.35 5.20
N TYR A 202 -0.33 -10.51 5.90
CA TYR A 202 -0.30 -9.05 5.73
C TYR A 202 1.00 -8.39 6.23
N LEU A 203 1.85 -9.16 6.93
CA LEU A 203 3.19 -8.75 7.38
C LEU A 203 4.31 -9.44 6.57
N ASN A 204 3.98 -10.45 5.76
CA ASN A 204 4.96 -11.22 5.01
C ASN A 204 5.46 -10.44 3.78
N HIS A 205 6.76 -10.13 3.76
CA HIS A 205 7.40 -9.36 2.68
C HIS A 205 7.18 -9.97 1.30
N THR A 206 7.43 -11.28 1.18
CA THR A 206 7.38 -11.98 -0.10
C THR A 206 5.97 -11.95 -0.68
N TYR A 207 4.96 -12.22 0.15
CA TYR A 207 3.57 -12.17 -0.28
C TYR A 207 3.15 -10.77 -0.73
N LEU A 208 3.46 -9.73 0.05
CA LEU A 208 3.14 -8.34 -0.32
C LEU A 208 3.87 -7.91 -1.59
N GLY A 209 5.15 -8.23 -1.74
CA GLY A 209 5.92 -7.90 -2.93
C GLY A 209 5.40 -8.58 -4.19
N MET A 210 4.97 -9.85 -4.08
CA MET A 210 4.30 -10.56 -5.18
C MET A 210 2.95 -9.95 -5.54
N VAL A 211 2.14 -9.58 -4.54
CA VAL A 211 0.84 -8.91 -4.77
C VAL A 211 1.05 -7.57 -5.49
N ALA A 212 2.03 -6.77 -5.07
CA ALA A 212 2.36 -5.50 -5.72
C ALA A 212 2.81 -5.70 -7.18
N ALA A 213 3.69 -6.67 -7.43
CA ALA A 213 4.14 -7.00 -8.77
C ALA A 213 2.98 -7.47 -9.67
N LEU A 214 2.08 -8.29 -9.15
CA LEU A 214 0.87 -8.73 -9.86
C LEU A 214 -0.07 -7.56 -10.17
N ASP A 215 -0.33 -6.66 -9.22
CA ASP A 215 -1.16 -5.47 -9.49
C ASP A 215 -0.53 -4.58 -10.55
N MET A 216 0.78 -4.33 -10.44
CA MET A 216 1.53 -3.49 -11.36
C MET A 216 1.53 -4.09 -12.77
N PHE A 217 1.71 -5.42 -12.89
CA PHE A 217 1.62 -6.15 -14.14
C PHE A 217 0.23 -6.01 -14.78
N PHE A 218 -0.84 -6.35 -14.07
CA PHE A 218 -2.19 -6.26 -14.66
C PHE A 218 -2.66 -4.81 -14.83
N HIS A 219 -2.11 -3.85 -14.10
CA HIS A 219 -2.37 -2.43 -14.34
C HIS A 219 -1.77 -1.99 -15.68
N ARG A 220 -0.61 -2.55 -16.06
CA ARG A 220 0.00 -2.36 -17.38
C ARG A 220 -0.71 -3.15 -18.48
N PHE A 221 -1.20 -4.35 -18.17
CA PHE A 221 -1.89 -5.25 -19.10
C PHE A 221 -3.36 -5.47 -18.70
N PRO A 222 -4.23 -4.45 -18.82
CA PRO A 222 -5.62 -4.54 -18.37
C PRO A 222 -6.48 -5.53 -19.17
N MET A 223 -6.04 -5.87 -20.39
CA MET A 223 -6.72 -6.83 -21.28
C MET A 223 -6.23 -8.29 -21.10
N ASN A 224 -5.32 -8.54 -20.15
CA ASN A 224 -4.93 -9.92 -19.83
C ASN A 224 -6.15 -10.69 -19.30
N GLU A 225 -6.32 -11.96 -19.69
CA GLU A 225 -7.44 -12.80 -19.26
C GLU A 225 -7.61 -12.83 -17.74
N LEU A 226 -6.52 -12.83 -16.98
CA LEU A 226 -6.50 -12.89 -15.52
C LEU A 226 -6.48 -11.51 -14.85
N ALA A 227 -6.60 -10.41 -15.61
CA ALA A 227 -6.71 -9.06 -15.08
C ALA A 227 -7.85 -8.85 -14.05
N PRO A 228 -8.98 -9.60 -14.06
CA PRO A 228 -9.97 -9.54 -12.97
C PRO A 228 -9.38 -9.83 -11.58
N ALA A 229 -8.23 -10.52 -11.49
CA ALA A 229 -7.48 -10.76 -10.25
C ALA A 229 -7.10 -9.44 -9.56
N ARG A 230 -6.99 -8.33 -10.30
CA ARG A 230 -6.76 -7.00 -9.72
C ARG A 230 -7.80 -6.58 -8.71
N THR A 231 -9.00 -7.13 -8.77
CA THR A 231 -10.01 -6.87 -7.74
C THR A 231 -9.47 -7.23 -6.35
N GLY A 232 -8.58 -8.22 -6.24
CA GLY A 232 -7.85 -8.54 -5.01
C GLY A 232 -6.64 -7.65 -4.76
N THR A 233 -5.79 -7.40 -5.75
CA THR A 233 -4.52 -6.69 -5.54
C THR A 233 -4.62 -5.17 -5.53
N MET A 234 -5.69 -4.59 -6.07
CA MET A 234 -5.85 -3.14 -6.24
C MET A 234 -5.60 -2.32 -4.96
N PRO A 235 -5.96 -2.77 -3.74
CA PRO A 235 -5.62 -2.04 -2.51
C PRO A 235 -4.12 -1.88 -2.21
N SER A 236 -3.25 -2.62 -2.92
CA SER A 236 -1.79 -2.50 -2.84
C SER A 236 -1.32 -1.17 -3.42
N ARG A 237 -1.99 -0.72 -4.49
CA ARG A 237 -1.70 0.55 -5.14
C ARG A 237 -2.13 1.71 -4.24
N PHE A 238 -1.19 2.62 -4.01
CA PHE A 238 -1.30 3.74 -3.08
C PHE A 238 -1.56 3.32 -1.63
N ARG A 239 -1.16 2.10 -1.24
CA ARG A 239 -1.14 1.70 0.17
C ARG A 239 -0.26 2.67 0.96
N ASP A 240 -0.74 3.07 2.13
CA ASP A 240 -0.14 4.07 3.01
C ASP A 240 0.14 5.43 2.35
N CYS A 241 -0.56 5.76 1.27
CA CYS A 241 -0.50 7.07 0.59
C CYS A 241 -1.79 7.88 0.81
N ALA A 242 -2.34 7.83 2.02
CA ALA A 242 -3.65 8.39 2.36
C ALA A 242 -3.78 9.86 1.94
N VAL A 243 -2.77 10.70 2.19
CA VAL A 243 -2.80 12.13 1.82
C VAL A 243 -2.84 12.33 0.31
N GLN A 244 -2.05 11.55 -0.45
CA GLN A 244 -2.10 11.63 -1.91
C GLN A 244 -3.49 11.26 -2.45
N THR A 245 -4.11 10.21 -1.89
CA THR A 245 -5.45 9.80 -2.31
C THR A 245 -6.55 10.74 -1.85
N ALA A 246 -6.37 11.45 -0.73
CA ALA A 246 -7.27 12.49 -0.25
C ALA A 246 -7.17 13.74 -1.14
N LEU A 247 -5.96 14.15 -1.50
CA LEU A 247 -5.69 15.26 -2.39
C LEU A 247 -6.32 15.04 -3.78
N MET A 248 -6.09 13.88 -4.40
CA MET A 248 -6.70 13.55 -5.69
C MET A 248 -8.23 13.54 -5.65
N GLN A 249 -8.82 13.09 -4.54
CA GLN A 249 -10.28 13.11 -4.36
C GLN A 249 -10.80 14.54 -4.20
N LEU A 250 -10.15 15.34 -3.36
CA LEU A 250 -10.57 16.70 -3.06
C LEU A 250 -10.49 17.59 -4.29
N MET A 251 -9.43 17.46 -5.10
CA MET A 251 -9.33 18.18 -6.38
C MET A 251 -10.54 17.91 -7.30
N LYS A 252 -11.02 16.65 -7.34
CA LYS A 252 -12.22 16.28 -8.11
C LYS A 252 -13.49 16.85 -7.48
N THR A 253 -13.62 16.79 -6.16
CA THR A 253 -14.82 17.26 -5.45
C THR A 253 -14.93 18.79 -5.48
N ALA A 254 -13.82 19.51 -5.32
CA ALA A 254 -13.78 20.98 -5.31
C ALA A 254 -13.69 21.59 -6.72
N GLY A 255 -13.40 20.79 -7.76
CA GLY A 255 -13.19 21.31 -9.12
C GLY A 255 -11.96 22.23 -9.26
N LEU A 256 -11.00 22.13 -8.34
CA LEU A 256 -9.80 22.96 -8.30
C LEU A 256 -8.58 22.19 -8.83
N SER A 257 -7.76 22.89 -9.62
CA SER A 257 -6.41 22.45 -9.96
C SER A 257 -5.53 22.42 -8.70
N LEU A 258 -4.49 21.59 -8.72
CA LEU A 258 -3.55 21.45 -7.60
C LEU A 258 -2.92 22.80 -7.20
N GLU A 259 -2.49 23.59 -8.18
CA GLU A 259 -1.86 24.91 -7.97
C GLU A 259 -2.80 25.86 -7.22
N LYS A 260 -4.04 26.02 -7.72
CA LYS A 260 -5.08 26.83 -7.07
C LYS A 260 -5.35 26.35 -5.65
N LEU A 261 -5.49 25.04 -5.44
CA LEU A 261 -5.74 24.48 -4.11
C LEU A 261 -4.62 24.83 -3.12
N TYR A 262 -3.37 24.84 -3.58
CA TYR A 262 -2.20 25.09 -2.72
C TYR A 262 -2.04 26.57 -2.38
N LEU A 263 -2.50 27.49 -3.23
CA LEU A 263 -2.55 28.92 -2.92
C LEU A 263 -3.45 29.24 -1.71
N TRP A 264 -4.39 28.35 -1.37
CA TRP A 264 -5.28 28.50 -0.22
C TRP A 264 -4.70 27.93 1.08
N ILE A 265 -3.45 27.50 1.10
CA ILE A 265 -2.80 27.02 2.33
C ILE A 265 -2.16 28.22 3.05
N PHE A 266 -2.79 28.66 4.15
CA PHE A 266 -2.33 29.80 4.96
C PHE A 266 -1.71 29.39 6.30
N VAL A 267 -1.70 28.09 6.60
CA VAL A 267 -1.16 27.55 7.85
C VAL A 267 0.20 26.91 7.59
N GLY A 268 1.25 27.42 8.25
CA GLY A 268 2.64 27.02 7.98
C GLY A 268 2.92 25.52 8.12
N VAL A 269 2.28 24.84 9.07
CA VAL A 269 2.46 23.38 9.26
C VAL A 269 1.80 22.56 8.15
N VAL A 270 0.69 23.04 7.58
CA VAL A 270 0.04 22.44 6.40
C VAL A 270 0.91 22.67 5.17
N ALA A 271 1.46 23.88 5.01
CA ALA A 271 2.35 24.22 3.91
C ALA A 271 3.63 23.35 3.93
N HIS A 272 4.20 23.14 5.12
CA HIS A 272 5.36 22.26 5.29
C HIS A 272 5.05 20.83 4.80
N ASP A 273 3.91 20.26 5.21
CA ASP A 273 3.47 18.95 4.75
C ASP A 273 3.26 18.91 3.22
N ALA A 274 2.59 19.92 2.67
CA ALA A 274 2.29 20.05 1.24
C ALA A 274 3.55 20.13 0.37
N VAL A 275 4.52 20.95 0.77
CA VAL A 275 5.81 21.06 0.09
C VAL A 275 6.55 19.72 0.11
N ALA A 276 6.58 19.07 1.27
CA ALA A 276 7.37 17.85 1.41
C ALA A 276 6.75 16.64 0.69
N ILE A 277 5.43 16.54 0.51
CA ILE A 277 4.85 15.51 -0.38
C ILE A 277 5.07 15.80 -1.87
N MET A 278 5.35 17.04 -2.25
CA MET A 278 5.60 17.45 -3.64
C MET A 278 7.07 17.37 -4.06
N LYS A 279 7.88 16.59 -3.33
CA LYS A 279 9.28 16.34 -3.68
C LYS A 279 9.40 15.83 -5.12
N SER A 280 10.23 16.50 -5.92
CA SER A 280 10.51 16.15 -7.31
C SER A 280 11.23 14.80 -7.43
N GLY A 281 11.01 14.09 -8.54
CA GLY A 281 11.68 12.83 -8.84
C GLY A 281 11.07 11.58 -8.18
N GLU A 282 9.92 11.71 -7.52
CA GLU A 282 9.26 10.59 -6.84
C GLU A 282 8.22 9.86 -7.70
N GLU A 283 8.13 10.15 -9.00
CA GLU A 283 7.32 9.41 -9.99
C GLU A 283 5.83 9.17 -9.63
N MET A 284 5.27 9.82 -8.60
CA MET A 284 3.87 9.61 -8.15
C MET A 284 2.82 10.00 -9.19
N HIS A 285 3.22 10.79 -10.19
CA HIS A 285 2.39 11.18 -11.33
C HIS A 285 2.46 10.17 -12.50
N LEU A 286 3.41 9.23 -12.49
CA LEU A 286 3.59 8.23 -13.54
C LEU A 286 2.70 7.01 -13.28
N ALA A 287 1.88 6.65 -14.26
CA ALA A 287 0.90 5.57 -14.13
C ALA A 287 1.55 4.19 -13.88
N HIS A 288 2.70 3.92 -14.50
CA HIS A 288 3.35 2.61 -14.44
C HIS A 288 4.67 2.62 -13.64
N SER A 289 4.80 3.50 -12.64
CA SER A 289 5.95 3.54 -11.74
C SER A 289 5.85 2.53 -10.59
N TYR A 290 6.99 2.25 -9.93
CA TYR A 290 7.04 1.61 -8.62
C TYR A 290 6.44 2.46 -7.49
N ALA A 291 6.38 3.78 -7.65
CA ALA A 291 6.00 4.73 -6.59
C ALA A 291 4.66 4.41 -5.90
N PRO A 292 3.57 4.06 -6.64
CA PRO A 292 2.30 3.69 -6.02
C PRO A 292 2.37 2.45 -5.11
N TYR A 293 3.42 1.63 -5.21
CA TYR A 293 3.55 0.37 -4.49
C TYR A 293 4.61 0.43 -3.38
N LEU A 294 5.02 1.63 -2.97
CA LEU A 294 6.12 1.88 -2.02
C LEU A 294 6.06 1.03 -0.75
N SER A 295 4.86 0.79 -0.19
CA SER A 295 4.71 0.02 1.04
C SER A 295 4.89 -1.47 0.81
N ASP A 296 4.18 -2.04 -0.17
CA ASP A 296 4.16 -3.48 -0.37
C ASP A 296 5.44 -4.01 -1.02
N LEU A 297 6.14 -3.17 -1.79
CA LEU A 297 7.49 -3.46 -2.28
C LEU A 297 8.59 -3.12 -1.24
N ARG A 298 8.23 -2.56 -0.09
CA ARG A 298 9.14 -2.08 0.96
C ARG A 298 10.25 -1.16 0.45
N LEU A 299 9.87 -0.22 -0.42
CA LEU A 299 10.77 0.85 -0.87
C LEU A 299 11.04 1.85 0.26
N VAL A 300 10.14 1.91 1.25
CA VAL A 300 10.23 2.77 2.43
C VAL A 300 9.75 2.00 3.66
N GLN A 301 10.27 2.32 4.85
CA GLN A 301 9.76 1.82 6.12
C GLN A 301 8.56 2.63 6.60
N LYS A 302 8.61 3.96 6.38
CA LYS A 302 7.52 4.88 6.72
C LYS A 302 7.17 5.73 5.51
N SER A 303 5.94 5.57 5.02
CA SER A 303 5.47 6.30 3.85
C SER A 303 5.50 7.83 4.07
N PRO A 304 6.09 8.58 3.12
CA PRO A 304 6.15 10.03 3.17
C PRO A 304 4.80 10.65 2.79
N TYR A 305 3.86 9.85 2.28
CA TYR A 305 2.51 10.24 1.84
C TYR A 305 1.42 9.75 2.80
N SER A 306 1.80 9.12 3.92
CA SER A 306 0.85 8.64 4.91
C SER A 306 0.23 9.79 5.68
N ALA A 307 -0.96 9.55 6.21
CA ALA A 307 -1.64 10.53 7.05
C ALA A 307 -0.89 10.79 8.37
N ALA A 308 -0.20 9.79 8.92
CA ALA A 308 0.62 9.92 10.12
C ALA A 308 1.91 10.74 9.91
N SER A 309 2.46 10.75 8.68
CA SER A 309 3.62 11.59 8.34
C SER A 309 3.24 13.03 7.99
N ASN A 310 1.95 13.29 7.74
CA ASN A 310 1.41 14.53 7.20
C ASN A 310 0.08 14.89 7.89
N CYS A 311 0.07 14.88 9.21
CA CYS A 311 -1.16 15.02 10.00
C CYS A 311 -1.88 16.34 9.67
N ALA A 312 -1.14 17.44 9.56
CA ALA A 312 -1.73 18.76 9.34
C ALA A 312 -2.39 18.84 7.96
N LEU A 313 -1.70 18.38 6.91
CA LEU A 313 -2.28 18.35 5.57
C LEU A 313 -3.45 17.37 5.44
N HIS A 314 -3.35 16.20 6.07
CA HIS A 314 -4.46 15.24 6.10
C HIS A 314 -5.72 15.86 6.72
N THR A 315 -5.57 16.49 7.88
CA THR A 315 -6.66 17.19 8.58
C THR A 315 -7.23 18.30 7.69
N TRP A 316 -6.38 19.17 7.14
CA TRP A 316 -6.81 20.26 6.25
C TRP A 316 -7.64 19.75 5.04
N LEU A 317 -7.17 18.71 4.35
CA LEU A 317 -7.86 18.11 3.19
C LEU A 317 -9.24 17.56 3.58
N HIS A 318 -9.32 16.81 4.68
CA HIS A 318 -10.57 16.17 5.09
C HIS A 318 -11.54 17.11 5.81
N THR A 319 -11.06 18.15 6.48
CA THR A 319 -11.96 19.22 6.96
C THR A 319 -12.60 19.94 5.78
N LEU A 320 -11.84 20.29 4.73
CA LEU A 320 -12.44 20.91 3.54
C LEU A 320 -13.41 19.95 2.85
N GLY A 321 -12.98 18.71 2.64
CA GLY A 321 -13.84 17.70 2.04
C GLY A 321 -15.14 17.47 2.84
N SER A 322 -15.11 17.59 4.16
CA SER A 322 -16.30 17.44 5.00
C SER A 322 -17.26 18.62 4.85
N LEU A 323 -16.76 19.86 4.74
CA LEU A 323 -17.58 21.03 4.42
C LEU A 323 -18.21 20.94 3.03
N LEU A 324 -17.50 20.32 2.07
CA LEU A 324 -18.01 20.00 0.74
C LEU A 324 -18.88 18.71 0.72
N LEU A 325 -19.32 18.23 1.88
CA LEU A 325 -20.20 17.05 2.03
C LEU A 325 -19.66 15.75 1.40
N SER A 326 -18.34 15.61 1.31
CA SER A 326 -17.70 14.37 0.87
C SER A 326 -17.86 13.29 1.95
N GLU A 327 -18.67 12.27 1.68
CA GLU A 327 -18.86 11.11 2.57
C GLU A 327 -17.54 10.47 2.99
N ARG A 328 -16.57 10.41 2.07
CA ARG A 328 -15.23 9.87 2.36
C ARG A 328 -14.51 10.69 3.43
N SER A 329 -14.66 12.01 3.40
CA SER A 329 -14.00 12.91 4.35
C SER A 329 -14.72 12.96 5.68
N LEU A 330 -16.06 12.89 5.68
CA LEU A 330 -16.87 12.78 6.91
C LEU A 330 -16.52 11.54 7.73
N ASN A 331 -16.15 10.45 7.06
CA ASN A 331 -15.73 9.19 7.69
C ASN A 331 -14.20 9.06 7.87
N ALA A 332 -13.42 10.09 7.52
CA ALA A 332 -11.97 10.05 7.69
C ALA A 332 -11.60 10.12 9.17
N ARG A 333 -10.58 9.36 9.58
CA ARG A 333 -10.11 9.40 10.97
C ARG A 333 -9.39 10.71 11.23
N HIS A 334 -9.79 11.41 12.29
CA HIS A 334 -9.03 12.52 12.83
C HIS A 334 -7.76 12.00 13.50
N ILE A 335 -6.60 12.59 13.19
CA ILE A 335 -5.29 12.05 13.60
C ILE A 335 -4.65 12.89 14.71
N SER A 336 -4.85 14.20 14.69
CA SER A 336 -4.20 15.10 15.63
C SER A 336 -4.96 16.41 15.75
N ASP A 337 -5.05 16.92 16.98
CA ASP A 337 -5.59 18.24 17.31
C ASP A 337 -4.55 19.37 17.17
N PHE A 338 -3.34 19.05 16.70
CA PHE A 338 -2.26 20.03 16.60
C PHE A 338 -2.63 21.17 15.63
N GLN A 339 -2.76 22.39 16.18
CA GLN A 339 -3.17 23.61 15.46
C GLN A 339 -4.50 23.47 14.70
N PHE A 340 -5.42 22.62 15.19
CA PHE A 340 -6.69 22.36 14.53
C PHE A 340 -7.53 23.63 14.35
N ASP A 341 -7.53 24.53 15.33
CA ASP A 341 -8.20 25.83 15.30
C ASP A 341 -7.79 26.66 14.06
N LYS A 342 -6.49 26.76 13.80
CA LYS A 342 -5.94 27.51 12.66
C LYS A 342 -6.26 26.84 11.34
N ILE A 343 -6.16 25.50 11.31
CA ILE A 343 -6.50 24.70 10.13
C ILE A 343 -7.98 24.88 9.77
N ALA A 344 -8.88 24.79 10.77
CA ALA A 344 -10.31 24.95 10.58
C ALA A 344 -10.66 26.35 10.07
N GLN A 345 -10.07 27.41 10.63
CA GLN A 345 -10.28 28.79 10.15
C GLN A 345 -9.84 28.97 8.69
N ASN A 346 -8.67 28.45 8.31
CA ASN A 346 -8.20 28.50 6.92
C ASN A 346 -9.15 27.73 5.98
N VAL A 347 -9.60 26.56 6.39
CA VAL A 347 -10.53 25.74 5.60
C VAL A 347 -11.90 26.40 5.45
N LEU A 348 -12.43 27.02 6.50
CA LEU A 348 -13.69 27.77 6.43
C LEU A 348 -13.59 28.89 5.39
N LEU A 349 -12.50 29.66 5.42
CA LEU A 349 -12.28 30.73 4.44
C LEU A 349 -12.30 30.19 2.99
N LEU A 350 -11.65 29.05 2.73
CA LEU A 350 -11.67 28.41 1.42
C LEU A 350 -13.05 27.86 1.04
N ALA A 351 -13.76 27.23 1.98
CA ALA A 351 -15.06 26.62 1.67
C ALA A 351 -16.16 27.65 1.33
N PHE A 352 -16.03 28.88 1.82
CA PHE A 352 -16.98 29.97 1.57
C PHE A 352 -16.53 30.97 0.49
N ALA A 353 -15.31 30.83 -0.03
CA ALA A 353 -14.79 31.60 -1.16
C ALA A 353 -15.21 30.98 -2.49
#